data_AF-A0A5J5J018-F1
#
_entry.id   AF-A0A5J5J018-F1
#
_cell.length_a   1.000
_cell.length_b   1.000
_cell.length_c   1.000
_cell.angle_alpha   90.00
_cell.angle_beta   90.00
_cell.angle_gamma   90.00
#
_symmetry.space_group_name_H-M   'P 1'
#
loop_
_entity.id
_entity.type
_entity.pdbx_description
1 polymer ?
#
loop_
_entity_poly.entity_id
_entity_poly.type
_entity_poly.pdbx_seq_one_letter_code
_entity_poly.pdbx_strand_id
1 'polypeptide(L)' 'MSTTVSFATIQTTFPCGDGDHYRLSQKVGERDQQLHDYGRHGYRLANTVTVPGTEFVTVIDTLTREDI' A
#
# COMPACT_ATOMS: atom_id res chain seq x y z
N MET A 1 23.82 19.00 -4.74
CA MET A 1 22.87 19.18 -3.62
C MET A 1 22.44 17.79 -3.17
N SER A 2 22.39 17.53 -1.87
CA SER A 2 21.92 16.23 -1.35
C SER A 2 20.43 16.35 -1.04
N THR A 3 19.59 15.65 -1.80
CA THR A 3 18.15 15.61 -1.55
C THR A 3 17.89 14.63 -0.40
N THR A 4 17.15 15.05 0.62
CA THR A 4 16.70 14.14 1.67
C THR A 4 15.48 13.38 1.17
N VAL A 5 15.42 12.07 1.44
CA VAL A 5 14.29 11.22 1.04
C VAL A 5 13.58 10.73 2.29
N SER A 6 12.29 11.00 2.36
CA SER A 6 11.37 10.49 3.37
C SER A 6 10.72 9.19 2.87
N PHE A 7 10.53 8.21 3.76
CA PHE A 7 9.93 6.91 3.45
C PHE A 7 8.65 6.67 4.26
N ALA A 8 7.69 5.98 3.66
CA ALA A 8 6.52 5.46 4.35
C ALA A 8 6.16 4.07 3.82
N THR A 9 5.42 3.28 4.61
CA THR A 9 4.93 1.97 4.19
C THR A 9 3.44 1.84 4.44
N ILE A 10 2.70 1.35 3.45
CA ILE A 10 1.32 0.90 3.62
C ILE A 10 1.32 -0.63 3.59
N GLN A 11 0.73 -1.25 4.61
CA GLN A 11 0.54 -2.69 4.67
C GLN A 11 -0.95 -3.01 4.62
N THR A 12 -1.36 -3.81 3.62
CA THR A 12 -2.74 -4.25 3.47
C THR A 12 -2.80 -5.77 3.38
N THR A 13 -3.59 -6.41 4.24
CA THR A 13 -3.83 -7.85 4.19
C THR A 13 -5.20 -8.13 3.59
N PHE A 14 -5.21 -8.90 2.51
CA PHE A 14 -6.38 -9.33 1.77
C PHE A 14 -6.75 -10.77 2.15
N PRO A 15 -8.04 -11.06 2.39
CA PRO A 15 -8.50 -12.45 2.47
C PRO A 15 -8.48 -13.10 1.09
N CYS A 16 -8.21 -14.40 1.03
CA CYS A 16 -8.18 -15.18 -0.20
C CYS A 16 -9.37 -16.13 -0.39
N GLY A 17 -10.25 -16.25 0.60
CA GLY A 17 -11.43 -17.12 0.53
C GLY A 17 -12.52 -16.57 -0.38
N ASP A 18 -13.19 -17.44 -1.14
CA ASP A 18 -14.28 -17.07 -2.07
C ASP A 18 -15.48 -16.40 -1.36
N GLY A 19 -15.69 -16.67 -0.07
CA GLY A 19 -16.74 -16.02 0.73
C GLY A 19 -16.44 -14.57 1.13
N ASP A 20 -15.19 -14.11 0.96
CA ASP A 20 -14.73 -12.83 1.49
C ASP A 20 -14.74 -11.70 0.45
N HIS A 21 -15.42 -11.86 -0.70
CA HIS A 21 -15.42 -10.87 -1.79
C HIS A 21 -15.77 -9.44 -1.36
N TYR A 22 -16.74 -9.27 -0.45
CA TYR A 22 -17.08 -7.95 0.10
C TYR A 22 -15.90 -7.36 0.90
N ARG A 23 -15.31 -8.16 1.79
CA ARG A 23 -14.18 -7.74 2.63
C ARG A 23 -12.93 -7.46 1.80
N LEU A 24 -12.69 -8.27 0.76
CA LEU A 24 -11.65 -8.04 -0.23
C LEU A 24 -11.86 -6.68 -0.93
N SER A 25 -13.05 -6.43 -1.46
CA SER A 25 -13.37 -5.17 -2.16
C SER A 25 -13.21 -3.95 -1.25
N GLN A 26 -13.66 -4.07 0.00
CA GLN A 26 -13.47 -3.03 1.01
C GLN A 26 -11.97 -2.75 1.23
N LYS A 27 -11.14 -3.79 1.41
CA LYS A 27 -9.69 -3.64 1.62
C LYS A 27 -8.99 -3.03 0.41
N VAL A 28 -9.44 -3.34 -0.81
CA VAL A 28 -8.93 -2.71 -2.03
C VAL A 28 -9.24 -1.22 -2.04
N GLY A 29 -10.48 -0.82 -1.72
CA GLY A 29 -10.87 0.58 -1.63
C GLY A 29 -10.11 1.35 -0.54
N GLU A 30 -9.93 0.74 0.65
CA GLU A 30 -9.13 1.32 1.74
C GLU A 30 -7.67 1.57 1.30
N ARG A 31 -7.05 0.60 0.61
CA ARG A 31 -5.68 0.73 0.11
C ARG A 31 -5.57 1.82 -0.97
N ASP A 32 -6.51 1.87 -1.90
CA ASP A 32 -6.54 2.89 -2.95
C ASP A 32 -6.65 4.30 -2.36
N GLN A 33 -7.55 4.49 -1.39
CA GLN A 33 -7.70 5.75 -0.67
C GLN A 33 -6.41 6.15 0.07
N GLN A 34 -5.76 5.21 0.77
CA GLN A 34 -4.49 5.47 1.45
C GLN A 34 -3.39 5.90 0.47
N LEU A 35 -3.22 5.17 -0.64
CA LEU A 35 -2.25 5.52 -1.68
C LEU A 35 -2.52 6.91 -2.25
N HIS A 36 -3.80 7.24 -2.50
CA HIS A 36 -4.17 8.56 -2.98
C HIS A 36 -3.86 9.66 -1.97
N ASP A 37 -4.16 9.44 -0.68
CA ASP A 37 -3.88 10.40 0.39
C ASP A 37 -2.38 10.66 0.55
N TYR A 38 -1.55 9.61 0.51
CA TYR A 38 -0.09 9.78 0.49
C TYR A 38 0.39 10.55 -0.75
N GLY A 39 -0.20 10.27 -1.92
CA GLY A 39 0.06 11.01 -3.16
C GLY A 39 -0.20 12.52 -3.02
N ARG A 40 -1.28 12.92 -2.34
CA ARG A 40 -1.59 14.33 -2.04
C ARG A 40 -0.55 14.99 -1.13
N HIS A 41 0.17 14.21 -0.32
CA HIS A 41 1.27 14.67 0.53
C HIS A 41 2.65 14.58 -0.13
N GLY A 42 2.70 14.36 -1.45
CA GLY A 42 3.92 14.35 -2.26
C GLY A 42 4.65 13.01 -2.29
N TYR A 43 4.13 11.97 -1.62
CA TYR A 43 4.72 10.63 -1.70
C TYR A 43 4.42 9.98 -3.05
N ARG A 44 5.38 9.18 -3.53
CA ARG A 44 5.27 8.37 -4.76
C ARG A 44 5.49 6.91 -4.40
N LEU A 45 4.77 6.01 -5.04
CA LEU A 45 4.98 4.57 -4.89
C LEU A 45 6.33 4.19 -5.48
N ALA A 46 7.22 3.67 -4.64
CA ALA A 46 8.58 3.28 -5.01
C ALA A 46 8.67 1.77 -5.25
N ASN A 47 7.97 0.96 -4.44
CA ASN A 47 7.97 -0.49 -4.56
C ASN A 47 6.68 -1.09 -4.00
N THR A 48 6.28 -2.24 -4.51
CA THR A 48 5.20 -3.05 -3.96
C THR A 48 5.68 -4.48 -3.81
N VAL A 49 5.56 -5.04 -2.61
CA VAL A 49 5.87 -6.44 -2.33
C VAL A 49 4.58 -7.17 -2.01
N THR A 50 4.34 -8.31 -2.67
CA THR A 50 3.24 -9.22 -2.34
C THR A 50 3.80 -10.43 -1.61
N VAL A 51 3.31 -10.65 -0.39
CA VAL A 51 3.68 -11.78 0.47
C VAL A 51 2.50 -12.75 0.50
N PRO A 52 2.59 -13.89 -0.19
CA PRO A 52 1.54 -14.90 -0.17
C PRO A 52 1.54 -15.65 1.17
N GLY A 53 0.34 -15.86 1.72
CA GLY A 53 0.06 -16.79 2.81
C GLY A 53 -1.05 -17.75 2.40
N THR A 54 -1.33 -18.76 3.23
CA THR A 54 -2.30 -19.82 2.89
C THR A 54 -3.73 -19.31 2.82
N GLU A 55 -4.13 -18.40 3.71
CA GLU A 55 -5.50 -17.87 3.80
C GLU A 55 -5.60 -16.37 3.47
N PHE A 56 -4.45 -15.70 3.40
CA PHE A 56 -4.34 -14.26 3.21
C PHE A 56 -3.16 -13.92 2.32
N VAL A 57 -3.27 -12.81 1.60
CA VAL A 57 -2.16 -12.17 0.88
C VAL A 57 -1.92 -10.81 1.50
N THR A 58 -0.68 -10.53 1.89
CA THR A 58 -0.30 -9.21 2.37
C THR A 58 0.45 -8.45 1.27
N VAL A 59 0.05 -7.21 1.02
CA VAL A 59 0.75 -6.29 0.13
C VAL A 59 1.40 -5.20 0.97
N ILE A 60 2.68 -4.94 0.71
CA ILE A 60 3.47 -3.89 1.34
C ILE A 60 3.90 -2.91 0.26
N ASP A 61 3.32 -1.71 0.29
CA ASP A 61 3.71 -0.60 -0.57
C ASP A 61 4.72 0.27 0.15
N THR A 62 5.90 0.45 -0.45
CA THR A 62 6.91 1.40 0.02
C THR A 62 6.78 2.68 -0.79
N LEU A 63 6.65 3.79 -0.09
CA LEU A 63 6.48 5.12 -0.66
C LEU A 63 7.69 5.99 -0.34
N THR A 64 8.07 6.84 -1.27
CA THR A 64 9.16 7.81 -1.11
C THR A 64 8.66 9.22 -1.41
N ARG A 65 9.13 10.20 -0.65
CA ARG A 65 8.97 11.62 -0.95
C ARG A 65 10.34 12.28 -0.93
N GLU A 66 10.66 13.02 -1.98
CA GLU A 66 11.84 13.88 -2.01
C GLU A 66 11.51 15.19 -1.31
N ASP A 67 12.29 15.54 -0.29
CA ASP A 67 12.19 16.83 0.37
C ASP A 67 13.12 17.80 -0.39
N ILE A 68 12.52 18.73 -1.15
CA ILE A 68 13.21 19.76 -1.97
C ILE A 68 13.54 20.97 -1.11
#